data_AF-A0A5K3F1N3-F1
#
_entry.id   AF-A0A5K3F1N3-F1
#
_cell.length_a   1.000
_cell.length_b   1.000
_cell.length_c   1.000
_cell.angle_alpha   90.00
_cell.angle_beta   90.00
_cell.angle_gamma   90.00
#
_symmetry.space_group_name_H-M   'P 1'
#
loop_
_entity.id
_entity.type
_entity.pdbx_description
1 polymer ?
#
loop_
_entity_poly.entity_id
_entity_poly.type
_entity_poly.pdbx_seq_one_letter_code
_entity_poly.pdbx_strand_id
1 'polypeptide(L)'
;MNSKDSDFLDEIFAAELKQYSDAYCAGFQLTSNDAAAAAELPDRSSELRSSWIRGLQYGAQLGSELYFYKGLAEEVLASYSSNSVEEFGKQHPAYLARRLLHLLNDSPGPLSRACDMFVKQPMFEEDLALIRSKAKQLISALRIGMVSKAMDSLDF
;
A
#
# COMPACT_ATOMS: atom_id res chain seq x y z
N MET A 1 -5.85 36.24 32.62
CA MET A 1 -5.08 34.98 32.55
C MET A 1 -6.07 33.86 32.24
N ASN A 2 -5.97 33.40 30.99
CA ASN A 2 -6.46 32.21 30.29
C ASN A 2 -7.73 31.48 30.77
N SER A 3 -8.70 31.41 29.85
CA SER A 3 -9.86 30.53 29.87
C SER A 3 -9.42 29.06 29.91
N LYS A 4 -10.14 28.28 30.71
CA LYS A 4 -10.13 26.81 30.64
C LYS A 4 -11.24 26.41 29.67
N ASP A 5 -10.98 26.55 28.38
CA ASP A 5 -11.80 25.93 27.35
C ASP A 5 -11.26 24.51 27.16
N SER A 6 -11.92 23.52 27.77
CA SER A 6 -11.72 22.14 27.36
C SER A 6 -12.35 22.00 25.98
N ASP A 7 -11.52 21.73 24.97
CA ASP A 7 -11.97 21.62 23.59
C ASP A 7 -13.08 20.57 23.50
N PHE A 8 -14.21 20.94 22.90
CA PHE A 8 -15.36 20.05 22.66
C PHE A 8 -14.94 18.73 21.97
N LEU A 9 -13.88 18.78 21.17
CA LEU A 9 -13.28 17.61 20.54
C LEU A 9 -12.59 16.69 21.55
N ASP A 10 -11.89 17.23 22.56
CA ASP A 10 -11.28 16.43 23.63
C ASP A 10 -12.36 15.75 24.49
N GLU A 11 -13.52 16.39 24.66
CA GLU A 11 -14.66 15.82 25.38
C GLU A 11 -15.34 14.71 24.58
N ILE A 12 -15.46 14.85 23.24
CA ILE A 12 -15.93 13.79 22.35
C ILE A 12 -14.94 12.62 22.32
N PHE A 13 -13.65 12.88 22.16
CA PHE A 13 -12.63 11.83 22.16
C PHE A 13 -12.57 11.10 23.51
N ALA A 14 -12.71 11.81 24.62
CA ALA A 14 -12.79 11.20 25.94
C ALA A 14 -14.08 10.38 26.13
N ALA A 15 -15.22 10.84 25.60
CA ALA A 15 -16.49 10.13 25.65
C ALA A 15 -16.49 8.88 24.77
N GLU A 16 -15.91 8.94 23.57
CA GLU A 16 -15.81 7.82 22.64
C GLU A 16 -14.81 6.77 23.15
N LEU A 17 -13.66 7.20 23.69
CA LEU A 17 -12.69 6.34 24.36
C LEU A 17 -13.31 5.63 25.58
N LYS A 18 -14.16 6.35 26.33
CA LYS A 18 -14.91 5.78 27.44
C LYS A 18 -15.97 4.80 26.98
N GLN A 19 -16.68 5.07 25.89
CA GLN A 19 -17.72 4.18 25.37
C GLN A 19 -17.13 2.89 24.79
N TYR A 20 -15.96 2.97 24.13
CA TYR A 20 -15.19 1.78 23.73
C TYR A 20 -14.64 1.03 24.95
N SER A 21 -14.17 1.74 25.97
CA SER A 21 -13.75 1.12 27.25
C SER A 21 -14.91 0.41 27.93
N ASP A 22 -16.09 1.02 27.99
CA ASP A 22 -17.26 0.47 28.66
C ASP A 22 -17.86 -0.70 27.86
N ALA A 23 -17.87 -0.64 26.53
CA ALA A 23 -18.26 -1.77 25.69
C ALA A 23 -17.26 -2.94 25.79
N TYR A 24 -15.96 -2.63 25.89
CA TYR A 24 -14.92 -3.63 26.12
C TYR A 24 -15.03 -4.23 27.52
N CYS A 25 -15.28 -3.41 28.55
CA CYS A 25 -15.52 -3.87 29.92
C CYS A 25 -16.81 -4.68 30.04
N ALA A 26 -17.89 -4.29 29.35
CA ALA A 26 -19.15 -5.04 29.31
C ALA A 26 -19.00 -6.37 28.56
N GLY A 27 -18.25 -6.38 27.45
CA GLY A 27 -17.85 -7.61 26.75
C GLY A 27 -16.99 -8.52 27.62
N PHE A 28 -16.04 -7.94 28.36
CA PHE A 28 -15.16 -8.64 29.29
C PHE A 28 -15.92 -9.21 30.50
N GLN A 29 -16.93 -8.47 30.99
CA GLN A 29 -17.81 -8.92 32.08
C GLN A 29 -18.77 -10.01 31.63
N LEU A 30 -19.29 -9.95 30.39
CA LEU A 30 -20.09 -11.03 29.80
C LEU A 30 -19.28 -12.32 29.62
N THR A 31 -17.98 -12.23 29.33
CA THR A 31 -17.06 -13.39 29.34
C THR A 31 -16.62 -13.82 30.75
N SER A 32 -16.81 -12.97 31.77
CA SER A 32 -16.40 -13.27 33.15
C SER A 32 -17.39 -14.14 33.93
N ASN A 33 -18.60 -14.37 33.41
CA ASN A 33 -19.48 -15.42 33.96
C ASN A 33 -19.04 -16.83 33.56
N ASP A 34 -18.10 -16.96 32.61
CA ASP A 34 -17.32 -18.17 32.31
C ASP A 34 -15.93 -18.13 33.00
N ALA A 35 -15.86 -17.56 34.21
CA ALA A 35 -14.62 -17.36 34.99
C ALA A 35 -13.82 -18.64 35.29
N ALA A 36 -14.34 -19.83 35.02
CA ALA A 36 -13.58 -21.07 35.12
C ALA A 36 -12.64 -21.31 33.93
N ALA A 37 -12.86 -20.66 32.78
CA ALA A 37 -12.09 -20.87 31.55
C ALA A 37 -11.15 -19.70 31.17
N ALA A 38 -11.34 -18.51 31.77
CA ALA A 38 -10.52 -17.33 31.46
C ALA A 38 -9.14 -17.32 32.15
N ALA A 39 -8.90 -18.20 33.13
CA ALA A 39 -7.65 -18.26 33.89
C ALA A 39 -6.46 -18.85 33.12
N GLU A 40 -6.66 -19.38 31.90
CA GLU A 40 -5.62 -20.08 31.13
C GLU A 40 -5.48 -19.56 29.69
N LEU A 41 -5.78 -18.29 29.40
CA LEU A 41 -5.37 -17.73 28.11
C LEU A 41 -3.87 -17.39 28.16
N PRO A 42 -3.02 -18.05 27.35
CA PRO A 42 -1.60 -17.76 27.34
C PRO A 42 -1.38 -16.31 26.90
N ASP A 43 -0.41 -15.64 27.52
CA ASP A 43 0.00 -14.30 27.12
C ASP A 43 0.55 -14.32 25.68
N ARG A 44 -0.27 -13.83 24.73
CA ARG A 44 0.08 -13.71 23.30
C ARG A 44 0.68 -12.35 22.96
N SER A 45 1.05 -11.53 23.94
CA SER A 45 1.65 -10.20 23.70
C SER A 45 2.88 -10.27 22.80
N SER A 46 3.70 -11.31 22.95
CA SER A 46 4.88 -11.57 22.12
C SER A 46 4.54 -11.91 20.66
N GLU A 47 3.49 -12.70 20.43
CA GLU A 47 2.99 -13.07 19.11
C GLU A 47 2.36 -11.87 18.40
N LEU A 48 1.57 -11.08 19.14
CA LEU A 48 0.97 -9.83 18.64
C LEU A 48 2.04 -8.81 18.28
N ARG A 49 3.05 -8.64 19.14
CA ARG A 49 4.19 -7.75 18.85
C ARG A 49 4.97 -8.22 17.63
N SER A 50 5.21 -9.53 17.51
CA SER A 50 5.88 -10.11 16.35
C SER A 50 5.08 -9.89 15.06
N SER A 51 3.76 -10.06 15.12
CA SER A 51 2.86 -9.85 13.99
C SER A 51 2.80 -8.38 13.58
N TRP A 52 2.77 -7.46 14.56
CA TRP A 52 2.86 -6.02 14.33
C TRP A 52 4.17 -5.64 13.63
N ILE A 53 5.32 -6.13 14.12
CA ILE A 53 6.63 -5.88 13.51
C ILE A 53 6.67 -6.41 12.06
N ARG A 54 6.16 -7.62 11.82
CA ARG A 54 6.07 -8.18 10.45
C ARG A 54 5.17 -7.33 9.56
N GLY A 55 4.03 -6.86 10.07
CA GLY A 55 3.14 -5.97 9.33
C GLY A 55 3.82 -4.65 8.93
N LEU A 56 4.56 -4.04 9.86
CA LEU A 56 5.35 -2.83 9.58
C LEU A 56 6.44 -3.09 8.52
N GLN A 57 7.19 -4.19 8.65
CA GLN A 57 8.23 -4.55 7.68
C GLN A 57 7.63 -4.81 6.31
N TYR A 58 6.52 -5.56 6.24
CA TYR A 58 5.81 -5.83 4.99
C TYR A 58 5.29 -4.53 4.35
N GLY A 59 4.67 -3.65 5.14
CA GLY A 59 4.20 -2.36 4.66
C GLY A 59 5.33 -1.48 4.12
N ALA A 60 6.47 -1.43 4.81
CA ALA A 60 7.66 -0.70 4.34
C ALA A 60 8.23 -1.28 3.04
N GLN A 61 8.33 -2.61 2.94
CA GLN A 61 8.76 -3.30 1.72
C GLN A 61 7.83 -2.99 0.55
N LEU A 62 6.52 -3.09 0.77
CA LEU A 62 5.53 -2.79 -0.24
C LEU A 62 5.57 -1.32 -0.68
N GLY A 63 5.69 -0.39 0.27
CA GLY A 63 5.87 1.02 -0.03
C GLY A 63 7.08 1.25 -0.93
N SER A 64 8.24 0.67 -0.58
CA SER A 64 9.45 0.78 -1.39
C SER A 64 9.27 0.21 -2.79
N GLU A 65 8.56 -0.91 -2.93
CA GLU A 65 8.27 -1.57 -4.20
C GLU A 65 7.41 -0.67 -5.11
N LEU A 66 6.33 -0.10 -4.57
CA LEU A 66 5.43 0.77 -5.32
C LEU A 66 6.10 2.07 -5.77
N TYR A 67 6.88 2.70 -4.89
CA TYR A 67 7.65 3.91 -5.24
C TYR A 67 8.77 3.61 -6.25
N PHE A 68 9.40 2.44 -6.17
CA PHE A 68 10.35 2.00 -7.19
C PHE A 68 9.67 1.88 -8.56
N TYR A 69 8.49 1.26 -8.64
CA TYR A 69 7.72 1.17 -9.89
C TYR A 69 7.27 2.53 -10.43
N LYS A 70 6.89 3.46 -9.55
CA LYS A 70 6.57 4.84 -9.92
C LYS A 70 7.78 5.53 -10.53
N GLY A 71 8.92 5.51 -9.84
CA GLY A 71 10.16 6.14 -10.32
C GLY A 71 10.63 5.57 -11.65
N LEU A 72 10.59 4.24 -11.81
CA LEU A 72 10.90 3.58 -13.08
C LEU A 72 9.98 4.06 -14.22
N ALA A 73 8.67 4.14 -13.98
CA ALA A 73 7.74 4.58 -15.00
C ALA A 73 7.92 6.07 -15.36
N GLU A 74 8.17 6.93 -14.38
CA GLU A 74 8.47 8.34 -14.59
C GLU A 74 9.76 8.53 -15.41
N GLU A 75 10.82 7.79 -15.08
CA GLU A 75 12.09 7.84 -15.81
C GLU A 75 11.96 7.37 -17.26
N VAL A 76 11.21 6.29 -17.49
CA VAL A 76 10.88 5.83 -18.84
C VAL A 76 10.18 6.95 -19.60
N LEU A 77 9.12 7.54 -19.06
CA LEU A 77 8.39 8.60 -19.77
C LEU A 77 9.22 9.86 -20.00
N ALA A 78 10.10 10.22 -19.07
CA ALA A 78 11.04 11.33 -19.26
C ALA A 78 12.03 11.06 -20.42
N SER A 79 12.41 9.80 -20.63
CA SER A 79 13.31 9.38 -21.71
C SER A 79 12.65 9.37 -23.10
N TYR A 80 11.32 9.29 -23.18
CA TYR A 80 10.56 9.34 -24.42
C TYR A 80 9.91 10.73 -24.58
N SER A 81 10.67 11.69 -25.12
CA SER A 81 10.16 13.02 -25.44
C SER A 81 9.01 12.97 -26.47
N SER A 82 7.95 13.74 -26.15
CA SER A 82 6.62 14.01 -26.75
C SER A 82 6.26 13.74 -28.23
N ASN A 83 7.02 12.98 -29.02
CA ASN A 83 6.65 12.69 -30.40
C ASN A 83 5.80 11.40 -30.48
N SER A 84 4.56 11.60 -30.97
CA SER A 84 3.47 10.65 -31.24
C SER A 84 2.88 9.91 -30.03
N VAL A 85 1.89 10.55 -29.41
CA VAL A 85 1.08 10.03 -28.29
C VAL A 85 0.18 8.84 -28.70
N GLU A 86 0.00 8.56 -30.00
CA GLU A 86 -1.12 7.73 -30.49
C GLU A 86 -0.77 6.37 -31.13
N GLU A 87 0.50 6.00 -31.34
CA GLU A 87 0.83 4.73 -32.05
C GLU A 87 1.77 3.78 -31.30
N PHE A 88 1.91 3.92 -29.99
CA PHE A 88 2.67 2.94 -29.22
C PHE A 88 1.84 1.66 -29.02
N GLY A 89 2.29 0.57 -29.63
CA GLY A 89 1.70 -0.76 -29.42
C GLY A 89 1.63 -1.12 -27.92
N LYS A 90 0.70 -2.01 -27.54
CA LYS A 90 0.43 -2.36 -26.12
C LYS A 90 1.63 -2.89 -25.33
N GLN A 91 2.72 -3.27 -26.00
CA GLN A 91 3.98 -3.74 -25.40
C GLN A 91 5.06 -2.66 -25.33
N HIS A 92 4.82 -1.47 -25.87
CA HIS A 92 5.81 -0.40 -25.89
C HIS A 92 6.10 0.09 -24.47
N PRO A 93 7.38 0.33 -24.10
CA PRO A 93 7.75 0.78 -22.75
C PRO A 93 7.00 2.02 -22.28
N ALA A 94 6.81 3.02 -23.15
CA ALA A 94 6.07 4.23 -22.78
C ALA A 94 4.58 3.97 -22.50
N TYR A 95 3.93 3.05 -23.25
CA TYR A 95 2.54 2.68 -22.99
C TYR A 95 2.41 1.96 -21.64
N LEU A 96 3.31 1.01 -21.37
CA LEU A 96 3.35 0.27 -20.11
C LEU A 96 3.64 1.19 -18.91
N ALA A 97 4.55 2.14 -19.06
CA ALA A 97 4.87 3.13 -18.04
C ALA A 97 3.67 4.04 -17.70
N ARG A 98 2.96 4.56 -18.71
CA ARG A 98 1.71 5.32 -18.48
C ARG A 98 0.65 4.48 -17.77
N ARG A 99 0.46 3.23 -18.20
CA ARG A 99 -0.53 2.35 -17.58
C ARG A 99 -0.15 2.02 -16.13
N LEU A 100 1.13 1.84 -15.85
CA LEU A 100 1.63 1.59 -14.49
C LEU A 100 1.41 2.81 -13.59
N LEU A 101 1.70 4.03 -14.06
CA LEU A 101 1.41 5.25 -13.31
C LEU A 101 -0.08 5.46 -13.05
N HIS A 102 -0.92 5.15 -14.03
CA HIS A 102 -2.37 5.19 -13.87
C HIS A 102 -2.83 4.22 -12.76
N LEU A 103 -2.34 2.97 -12.77
CA LEU A 103 -2.69 2.00 -11.73
C LEU A 103 -2.14 2.38 -10.34
N LEU A 104 -1.02 3.09 -10.28
CA LEU A 104 -0.39 3.51 -9.02
C LEU A 104 -1.07 4.73 -8.41
N ASN A 105 -1.46 5.72 -9.23
CA ASN A 105 -1.94 7.02 -8.76
C ASN A 105 -3.45 7.24 -8.97
N ASP A 106 -4.03 6.77 -10.07
CA ASP A 106 -5.42 7.10 -10.40
C ASP A 106 -6.38 6.11 -9.74
N SER A 107 -7.51 6.65 -9.27
CA SER A 107 -8.32 5.99 -8.24
C SER A 107 -8.87 4.62 -8.68
N PRO A 108 -8.69 3.58 -7.84
CA PRO A 108 -8.17 3.65 -6.50
C PRO A 108 -6.73 3.12 -6.45
N GLY A 109 -5.75 3.86 -6.99
CA GLY A 109 -4.33 3.47 -6.93
C GLY A 109 -3.75 3.49 -5.51
N PRO A 110 -2.78 2.62 -5.17
CA PRO A 110 -2.25 2.55 -3.81
C PRO A 110 -1.45 3.80 -3.39
N LEU A 111 -0.87 4.57 -4.32
CA LEU A 111 -0.07 5.74 -3.94
C LEU A 111 -0.89 7.02 -3.71
N SER A 112 -2.16 7.04 -4.13
CA SER A 112 -3.07 8.17 -3.87
C SER A 112 -3.92 8.00 -2.61
N ARG A 113 -3.80 6.87 -1.91
CA ARG A 113 -4.60 6.53 -0.73
C ARG A 113 -3.82 6.74 0.56
N ALA A 114 -4.56 7.08 1.61
CA ALA A 114 -4.04 7.03 2.98
C ALA A 114 -3.90 5.58 3.47
N CYS A 115 -2.92 5.34 4.35
CA CYS A 115 -2.55 3.99 4.82
C CYS A 115 -3.70 3.25 5.55
N ASP A 116 -4.60 3.98 6.19
CA ASP A 116 -5.76 3.46 6.92
C ASP A 116 -6.83 2.86 6.01
N MET A 117 -6.89 3.29 4.75
CA MET A 117 -7.84 2.80 3.74
C MET A 117 -7.48 1.41 3.19
N PHE A 118 -6.27 0.91 3.45
CA PHE A 118 -5.81 -0.39 2.97
C PHE A 118 -6.39 -1.57 3.76
N VAL A 119 -6.68 -1.37 5.04
CA VAL A 119 -7.16 -2.44 5.95
C VAL A 119 -8.57 -2.91 5.59
N LYS A 120 -9.31 -2.13 4.79
CA LYS A 120 -10.74 -2.33 4.55
C LYS A 120 -11.08 -2.89 3.16
N GLN A 121 -10.11 -3.22 2.31
CA GLN A 121 -10.41 -3.60 0.92
C GLN A 121 -10.14 -5.06 0.56
N PRO A 122 -11.15 -5.78 0.03
CA PRO A 122 -11.02 -7.16 -0.42
C PRO A 122 -10.21 -7.32 -1.71
N MET A 123 -10.10 -6.27 -2.53
CA MET A 123 -9.46 -6.31 -3.87
C MET A 123 -7.96 -5.95 -3.84
N PHE A 124 -7.42 -5.60 -2.68
CA PHE A 124 -6.06 -5.05 -2.56
C PHE A 124 -4.98 -5.96 -3.15
N GLU A 125 -5.06 -7.26 -2.89
CA GLU A 125 -4.10 -8.24 -3.43
C GLU A 125 -4.22 -8.40 -4.95
N GLU A 126 -5.42 -8.31 -5.51
CA GLU A 126 -5.64 -8.37 -6.96
C GLU A 126 -5.06 -7.14 -7.66
N ASP A 127 -5.30 -5.95 -7.11
CA ASP A 127 -4.73 -4.69 -7.61
C ASP A 127 -3.20 -4.71 -7.57
N LEU A 128 -2.61 -5.22 -6.48
CA LEU A 128 -1.16 -5.40 -6.36
C LEU A 128 -0.62 -6.40 -7.38
N ALA A 129 -1.30 -7.52 -7.61
CA ALA A 129 -0.90 -8.51 -8.60
C ALA A 129 -0.90 -7.90 -10.01
N LEU A 130 -1.90 -7.08 -10.33
CA LEU A 130 -1.97 -6.36 -11.60
C LEU A 130 -0.82 -5.35 -11.75
N ILE A 131 -0.53 -4.56 -10.72
CA ILE A 131 0.59 -3.60 -10.70
C ILE A 131 1.91 -4.34 -10.93
N ARG A 132 2.18 -5.41 -10.18
CA ARG A 132 3.38 -6.24 -10.31
C ARG A 132 3.50 -6.86 -11.70
N SER A 133 2.40 -7.34 -12.27
CA SER A 133 2.37 -7.88 -13.63
C SER A 133 2.75 -6.83 -14.66
N LYS A 134 2.22 -5.60 -14.53
CA LYS A 134 2.55 -4.48 -15.42
C LYS A 134 3.98 -3.99 -15.25
N ALA A 135 4.50 -3.95 -14.03
CA ALA A 135 5.91 -3.64 -13.76
C ALA A 135 6.85 -4.69 -14.39
N LYS A 136 6.52 -5.99 -14.27
CA LYS A 136 7.29 -7.07 -14.94
C LYS A 136 7.30 -6.92 -16.46
N GLN A 137 6.16 -6.57 -17.06
CA GLN A 137 6.08 -6.30 -18.51
C GLN A 137 6.98 -5.14 -18.90
N LEU A 138 6.96 -4.03 -18.15
CA LEU A 138 7.80 -2.87 -18.39
C LEU A 138 9.30 -3.22 -18.30
N ILE A 139 9.72 -3.89 -17.22
CA ILE A 139 11.11 -4.31 -17.02
C ILE A 139 11.57 -5.23 -18.16
N SER A 140 10.73 -6.15 -18.60
CA SER A 140 11.03 -7.06 -19.71
C SER A 140 11.19 -6.30 -21.03
N ALA A 141 10.30 -5.35 -21.32
CA ALA A 141 10.36 -4.53 -22.52
C ALA A 141 11.64 -3.66 -22.56
N LEU A 142 12.05 -3.10 -21.41
CA LEU A 142 13.31 -2.36 -21.30
C LEU A 142 14.54 -3.25 -21.53
N ARG A 143 14.55 -4.47 -20.99
CA ARG A 143 15.64 -5.44 -21.22
C ARG A 143 15.77 -5.82 -22.68
N ILE A 144 14.64 -6.07 -23.37
CA ILE A 144 14.64 -6.38 -24.81
C ILE A 144 15.18 -5.18 -25.62
N GLY A 145 14.77 -3.95 -25.27
CA GLY A 145 15.30 -2.74 -25.89
C GLY A 145 16.80 -2.53 -25.68
N MET A 146 17.33 -2.89 -24.51
CA MET A 146 18.78 -2.87 -24.24
C MET A 146 19.53 -3.91 -25.07
N VAL A 147 18.99 -5.13 -25.21
CA VAL A 147 19.59 -6.18 -26.04
C VAL A 147 19.59 -5.79 -27.52
N SER A 148 18.48 -5.25 -28.03
CA SER A 148 18.40 -4.75 -29.42
C SER A 148 19.44 -3.67 -29.69
N LYS A 149 19.53 -2.64 -28.83
CA LYS A 149 20.53 -1.58 -28.98
C LYS A 149 21.98 -2.08 -28.92
N ALA A 150 22.25 -3.08 -28.10
CA ALA A 150 23.57 -3.70 -28.02
C ALA A 150 23.91 -4.49 -29.31
N MET A 151 22.92 -5.18 -29.90
CA MET A 151 23.11 -5.88 -31.17
C MET A 151 23.21 -4.92 -32.37
N ASP A 152 22.47 -3.81 -32.38
CA ASP A 152 22.56 -2.77 -33.41
C ASP A 152 23.92 -2.04 -33.38
N SER A 153 24.67 -2.12 -32.28
CA SER A 153 26.03 -1.58 -32.15
C SER A 153 27.14 -2.56 -32.57
N LEU A 154 26.78 -3.80 -32.91
CA LEU A 154 27.67 -4.83 -33.43
C LEU A 154 27.47 -4.94 -34.95
N ASP A 155 27.91 -3.92 -35.69
CA ASP A 155 28.14 -4.07 -37.13
C ASP A 155 29.43 -4.89 -37.33
N PHE A 156 29.32 -6.00 -38.08
CA PHE A 156 30.44 -6.83 -38.53
C PHE A 156 30.99 -6.36 -39.87
#